data_AF-A0AAD7ZCW5-F1
#
_entry.id   AF-A0AAD7ZCW5-F1
#
_cell.length_a   1.000
_cell.length_b   1.000
_cell.length_c   1.000
_cell.angle_alpha   90.00
_cell.angle_beta   90.00
_cell.angle_gamma   90.00
#
_symmetry.space_group_name_H-M   'P 1'
#
loop_
_entity.id
_entity.type
_entity.pdbx_description
1 polymer ?
#
loop_
_entity_poly.entity_id
_entity_poly.type
_entity_poly.pdbx_seq_one_letter_code
_entity_poly.pdbx_strand_id
1 'polypeptide(L)'
;QSCHHLSYKYYVLYHLPRLKFLDSRPVAAEERNEAQHRGKFMKIVRPVSYRTEKEDDHKNSPPANYTPLPSSRRDIGDHQGAYGKCRYRYSGKHSEGNRFIQNNDL
;
A
#
# COMPACT_ATOMS: atom_id res chain seq x y z
N GLN A 1 -4.54 5.15 16.37
CA GLN A 1 -4.35 3.88 15.62
C GLN A 1 -5.71 3.18 15.54
N SER A 2 -6.59 3.55 14.60
CA SER A 2 -8.00 3.13 14.75
C SER A 2 -8.75 2.81 13.46
N CYS A 3 -8.16 2.97 12.27
CA CYS A 3 -8.92 2.88 11.01
C CYS A 3 -8.89 1.49 10.35
N HIS A 4 -7.86 0.66 10.62
CA HIS A 4 -7.67 -0.61 9.91
C HIS A 4 -8.51 -1.78 10.45
N HIS A 5 -8.92 -1.71 11.72
CA HIS A 5 -9.65 -2.79 12.41
C HIS A 5 -11.11 -2.91 11.93
N LEU A 6 -11.78 -1.78 11.66
CA LEU A 6 -13.19 -1.75 11.26
C LEU A 6 -13.41 -2.38 9.88
N SER A 7 -12.49 -2.17 8.94
CA SER A 7 -12.59 -2.73 7.59
C SER A 7 -12.48 -4.25 7.58
N TYR A 8 -11.55 -4.80 8.36
CA TYR A 8 -11.42 -6.25 8.54
C TYR A 8 -12.66 -6.83 9.22
N LYS A 9 -13.16 -6.17 10.26
CA LYS A 9 -14.31 -6.62 11.03
C LYS A 9 -15.55 -6.83 10.15
N TYR A 10 -15.95 -5.81 9.38
CA TYR A 10 -17.12 -5.91 8.52
C TYR A 10 -16.94 -6.90 7.37
N TYR A 11 -15.73 -7.01 6.81
CA TYR A 11 -15.42 -8.02 5.79
C TYR A 11 -15.65 -9.45 6.32
N VAL A 12 -15.12 -9.76 7.52
CA VAL A 12 -15.28 -11.08 8.14
C VAL A 12 -16.74 -11.37 8.45
N LEU A 13 -17.47 -10.41 9.02
CA LEU A 13 -18.88 -10.58 9.36
C LEU A 13 -19.77 -10.80 8.13
N TYR A 14 -19.45 -10.14 7.00
CA TYR A 14 -20.17 -10.34 5.74
C TYR A 14 -19.99 -11.76 5.18
N HIS A 15 -18.76 -12.30 5.25
CA HIS A 15 -18.47 -13.65 4.77
C HIS A 15 -18.87 -14.76 5.75
N LEU A 16 -19.02 -14.45 7.06
CA LEU A 16 -19.37 -15.40 8.11
C LEU A 16 -20.62 -14.91 8.89
N PRO A 17 -21.83 -14.98 8.31
CA PRO A 17 -23.04 -14.38 8.91
C PRO A 17 -23.47 -15.03 10.23
N ARG A 18 -23.07 -16.29 10.49
CA ARG A 18 -23.40 -17.03 11.72
C ARG A 18 -22.36 -16.83 12.84
N LEU A 19 -21.37 -15.96 12.65
CA LEU A 19 -20.34 -15.69 13.65
C LEU A 19 -20.95 -14.99 14.88
N LYS A 20 -20.67 -15.54 16.07
CA LYS A 20 -21.20 -15.03 17.35
C LYS A 20 -20.22 -14.08 18.05
N PHE A 21 -18.92 -14.33 17.92
CA PHE A 21 -17.85 -13.56 18.56
C PHE A 21 -16.70 -13.34 17.56
N LEU A 22 -16.04 -12.18 17.64
CA LEU A 22 -14.87 -11.82 16.84
C LEU A 22 -13.90 -11.02 17.72
N ASP A 23 -12.61 -11.38 17.70
CA ASP A 23 -11.54 -10.76 18.52
C ASP A 23 -11.90 -10.68 20.01
N SER A 24 -12.44 -11.77 20.56
CA SER A 24 -12.89 -11.88 21.95
C SER A 24 -14.04 -10.94 22.34
N ARG A 25 -14.72 -10.32 21.37
CA ARG A 25 -15.90 -9.48 21.59
C ARG A 25 -17.14 -10.09 20.93
N PRO A 26 -18.33 -10.04 21.57
CA PRO A 26 -19.57 -10.46 20.92
C PRO A 26 -19.88 -9.57 19.71
N VAL A 27 -20.46 -10.17 18.67
CA VAL A 27 -20.86 -9.45 17.46
C VAL A 27 -22.22 -8.80 17.68
N ALA A 28 -22.25 -7.47 17.67
CA ALA A 28 -23.49 -6.70 17.81
C ALA A 28 -24.37 -6.76 16.55
N ALA A 29 -25.66 -6.49 16.70
CA ALA A 29 -26.59 -6.46 15.56
C ALA A 29 -26.28 -5.31 14.59
N GLU A 30 -25.87 -4.15 15.11
CA GLU A 30 -25.45 -2.99 14.32
C GLU A 30 -24.27 -3.32 13.41
N GLU A 31 -23.29 -4.06 13.93
CA GLU A 31 -22.11 -4.48 13.16
C GLU A 31 -22.47 -5.46 12.04
N ARG A 32 -23.48 -6.31 12.25
CA ARG A 32 -24.01 -7.18 11.19
C ARG A 32 -24.70 -6.37 10.10
N ASN A 33 -25.50 -5.37 10.49
CA ASN A 33 -26.15 -4.49 9.53
C ASN A 33 -25.11 -3.73 8.71
N GLU A 34 -24.11 -3.13 9.34
CA GLU A 34 -23.04 -2.44 8.63
C GLU A 34 -22.25 -3.38 7.70
N ALA A 35 -21.92 -4.58 8.17
CA ALA A 35 -21.26 -5.60 7.35
C ALA A 35 -22.11 -6.00 6.14
N GLN A 36 -23.42 -6.08 6.26
CA GLN A 36 -24.30 -6.40 5.15
C GLN A 36 -24.33 -5.29 4.09
N HIS A 37 -24.33 -4.02 4.51
CA HIS A 37 -24.35 -2.87 3.59
C HIS A 37 -23.00 -2.63 2.93
N ARG A 38 -21.91 -2.69 3.69
CA ARG A 38 -20.56 -2.29 3.24
C ARG A 38 -19.68 -3.47 2.85
N GLY A 39 -19.85 -4.63 3.49
CA GLY A 39 -18.94 -5.78 3.40
C GLY A 39 -18.75 -6.33 1.99
N LYS A 40 -19.78 -6.24 1.12
CA LYS A 40 -19.68 -6.62 -0.31
C LYS A 40 -18.54 -5.88 -1.03
N PHE A 41 -18.24 -4.65 -0.63
CA PHE A 41 -17.23 -3.79 -1.26
C PHE A 41 -15.87 -3.85 -0.55
N MET A 42 -15.76 -4.48 0.62
CA MET A 42 -14.55 -4.50 1.44
C MET A 42 -13.55 -5.59 1.02
N LYS A 43 -13.52 -5.95 -0.28
CA LYS A 43 -12.61 -6.97 -0.82
C LYS A 43 -11.17 -6.48 -0.69
N ILE A 44 -10.37 -7.20 0.11
CA ILE A 44 -8.93 -6.98 0.18
C ILE A 44 -8.32 -7.52 -1.12
N VAL A 45 -7.97 -6.62 -2.04
CA VAL A 45 -7.18 -6.96 -3.21
C VAL A 45 -5.72 -7.02 -2.77
N ARG A 46 -5.16 -8.22 -2.71
CA ARG A 46 -3.72 -8.38 -2.59
C ARG A 46 -3.13 -8.21 -3.99
N PRO A 47 -2.12 -7.33 -4.17
CA PRO A 47 -1.42 -7.28 -5.44
C PRO A 47 -0.88 -8.68 -5.73
N VAL A 48 -1.21 -9.19 -6.91
CA VAL A 48 -0.73 -10.49 -7.37
C VAL A 48 0.79 -10.34 -7.46
N SER A 49 1.55 -11.04 -6.62
CA SER A 49 2.97 -11.21 -6.87
C SER A 49 3.08 -11.89 -8.24
N TYR A 50 3.67 -11.21 -9.21
CA TYR A 50 3.98 -11.68 -10.56
C TYR A 50 4.52 -13.12 -10.53
N ARG A 51 3.63 -14.12 -10.57
CA ARG A 51 3.88 -15.56 -10.71
C ARG A 51 2.58 -16.29 -10.45
N THR A 52 1.61 -16.06 -11.33
CA THR A 52 0.76 -17.08 -11.93
C THR A 52 -0.11 -16.33 -12.90
N GLU A 53 0.20 -16.55 -14.17
CA GLU A 53 -0.48 -16.02 -15.33
C GLU A 53 -1.96 -16.43 -15.22
N LYS A 54 -2.85 -15.44 -15.18
CA LYS A 54 -4.25 -15.63 -15.55
C LYS A 54 -4.50 -14.71 -16.71
N GLU A 55 -4.54 -15.31 -17.88
CA GLU A 55 -5.00 -14.71 -19.12
C GLU A 55 -6.47 -14.29 -18.97
N ASP A 56 -6.78 -13.19 -19.66
CA ASP A 56 -8.11 -12.64 -19.96
C ASP A 56 -8.97 -12.06 -18.83
N ASP A 57 -8.86 -10.74 -18.63
CA ASP A 57 -10.04 -9.85 -18.64
C ASP A 57 -9.64 -8.37 -18.87
N HIS A 58 -9.25 -8.02 -20.10
CA HIS A 58 -9.08 -6.61 -20.49
C HIS A 58 -9.68 -6.35 -21.87
N LYS A 59 -11.01 -6.25 -21.94
CA LYS A 59 -11.70 -5.74 -23.15
C LYS A 59 -12.29 -4.34 -23.03
N ASN A 60 -12.16 -3.64 -21.90
CA ASN A 60 -12.76 -2.31 -21.72
C ASN A 60 -11.84 -1.31 -21.02
N SER A 61 -10.70 -0.96 -21.64
CA SER A 61 -9.99 0.29 -21.29
C SER A 61 -9.78 1.13 -22.55
N PRO A 62 -10.14 2.42 -22.56
CA PRO A 62 -9.88 3.29 -23.70
C PRO A 62 -8.36 3.38 -23.96
N PRO A 63 -7.93 3.57 -25.22
CA PRO A 63 -6.51 3.63 -25.56
C PRO A 63 -5.87 4.78 -24.80
N ALA A 64 -5.00 4.41 -23.88
CA ALA A 64 -4.35 5.32 -22.98
C ALA A 64 -3.31 6.11 -23.81
N ASN A 65 -3.50 7.43 -23.97
CA ASN A 65 -2.56 8.35 -24.63
C ASN A 65 -1.31 8.57 -23.76
N TYR A 66 -0.59 7.50 -23.44
CA TYR A 66 0.69 7.59 -22.76
C TYR A 66 1.78 7.33 -23.78
N THR A 67 2.77 8.21 -23.80
CA THR A 67 4.06 7.92 -24.45
C THR A 67 4.74 6.86 -23.58
N PRO A 68 4.78 5.58 -24.00
CA PRO A 68 5.40 4.55 -23.19
C PRO A 68 6.88 4.88 -22.98
N LEU A 69 7.43 4.44 -21.85
CA LEU A 69 8.88 4.54 -21.64
C LEU A 69 9.58 3.90 -22.86
N PRO A 70 10.64 4.53 -23.39
CA PRO A 70 11.34 4.02 -24.56
C PRO A 70 11.75 2.58 -24.30
N SER A 71 11.36 1.68 -25.20
CA SER A 71 11.62 0.25 -25.09
C SER A 71 13.10 -0.11 -25.30
N SER A 72 13.99 0.88 -25.43
CA SER A 72 15.40 0.61 -25.66
C SER A 72 16.00 -0.01 -24.40
N ARG A 73 16.37 -1.29 -24.52
CA ARG A 73 17.48 -1.83 -23.73
C ARG A 73 18.68 -0.97 -24.11
N ARG A 74 19.09 -0.08 -23.22
CA ARG A 74 20.29 0.73 -23.42
C ARG A 74 21.46 -0.23 -23.55
N ASP A 75 22.20 -0.14 -24.65
CA ASP A 75 23.46 -0.87 -24.81
C ASP A 75 24.50 -0.34 -23.82
N ILE A 76 25.48 -1.17 -23.49
CA ILE A 76 26.50 -0.93 -22.44
C ILE A 76 27.35 0.34 -22.68
N GLY A 77 27.23 1.00 -23.85
CA GLY A 77 27.91 2.26 -24.18
C GLY A 77 27.05 3.53 -24.20
N ASP A 78 25.72 3.44 -24.03
CA ASP A 78 24.78 4.56 -24.21
C ASP A 78 24.54 5.38 -22.91
N HIS A 79 25.50 5.37 -21.98
CA HIS A 79 25.39 6.21 -20.79
C HIS A 79 25.73 7.67 -21.18
N GLN A 80 24.81 8.60 -20.93
CA GLN A 80 25.15 10.01 -20.77
C GLN A 80 24.68 10.43 -19.38
N GLY A 81 25.48 10.04 -18.38
CA GLY A 81 25.24 10.45 -16.99
C GLY A 81 25.70 11.88 -16.78
N ALA A 82 24.80 12.77 -16.35
CA ALA A 82 25.20 14.06 -15.80
C ALA A 82 25.59 13.88 -14.32
N TYR A 83 26.86 14.10 -13.98
CA TYR A 83 27.35 14.11 -12.60
C TYR A 83 27.19 15.50 -11.99
N GLY A 84 26.29 15.63 -11.02
CA GLY A 84 26.13 16.86 -10.22
C GLY A 84 26.57 16.61 -8.77
N LYS A 85 27.47 17.44 -8.23
CA LYS A 85 27.86 17.38 -6.82
C LYS A 85 26.78 18.06 -5.97
N CYS A 86 25.86 17.28 -5.41
CA CYS A 86 24.91 17.77 -4.41
C CYS A 86 25.67 18.10 -3.11
N ARG A 87 25.89 19.39 -2.82
CA ARG A 87 26.43 19.84 -1.53
C ARG A 87 25.30 19.93 -0.51
N TYR A 88 24.90 18.80 0.05
CA TYR A 88 23.96 18.79 1.16
C TYR A 88 24.70 19.12 2.48
N ARG A 89 24.40 20.27 3.09
CA ARG A 89 24.82 20.58 4.47
C ARG A 89 23.69 20.21 5.41
N TYR A 90 23.86 19.11 6.11
CA TYR A 90 22.94 18.67 7.14
C TYR A 90 23.14 19.50 8.42
N SER A 91 22.11 20.20 8.88
CA SER A 91 22.20 21.06 10.06
C SER A 91 21.87 20.36 11.38
N GLY A 92 21.45 19.08 11.37
CA GLY A 92 21.26 18.26 12.58
C GLY A 92 20.13 18.67 13.54
N LYS A 93 19.56 19.87 13.38
CA LYS A 93 18.63 20.49 14.33
C LYS A 93 17.24 19.84 14.43
N HIS A 94 16.88 18.94 13.52
CA HIS A 94 15.50 18.42 13.40
C HIS A 94 15.41 16.89 13.25
N SER A 95 16.52 16.14 13.27
CA SER A 95 16.38 14.67 13.29
C SER A 95 15.90 14.23 14.66
N GLU A 96 14.84 13.42 14.65
CA GLU A 96 14.43 12.57 15.76
C GLU A 96 15.59 11.73 16.34
N GLY A 97 16.60 11.38 15.52
CA GLY A 97 17.76 10.56 15.87
C GLY A 97 18.94 11.27 16.55
N ASN A 98 18.94 12.60 16.66
CA ASN A 98 20.03 13.34 17.32
C ASN A 98 19.71 13.68 18.79
N ARG A 99 18.66 13.08 19.37
CA ARG A 99 18.22 13.38 20.73
C ARG A 99 19.18 12.93 21.83
N PHE A 100 20.13 12.04 21.50
CA PHE A 100 21.07 11.47 22.46
C PHE A 100 22.54 11.72 22.12
N ILE A 101 22.84 12.46 21.04
CA ILE A 101 24.22 12.80 20.69
C ILE A 101 24.63 14.01 21.53
N GLN A 102 25.43 13.77 22.56
CA GLN A 102 26.01 14.82 23.39
C GLN A 102 27.30 15.33 22.76
N ASN A 103 27.51 16.65 22.74
CA ASN A 103 28.67 17.33 22.12
C ASN A 103 29.97 17.16 22.93
N ASN A 104 30.23 15.97 23.48
CA ASN A 104 31.50 15.64 24.14
C ASN A 104 32.42 14.79 23.25
N ASP A 105 32.04 14.56 21.99
CA ASP A 105 32.74 13.69 21.04
C ASP A 105 33.13 14.44 19.74
N LEU A 106 33.32 15.76 19.84
CA LEU A 106 33.88 16.60 18.77
C LEU A 106 35.27 17.10 19.14
#